data_AF-A0A0H5Q4B9-F1
#
_entry.id   AF-A0A0H5Q4B9-F1
#
_cell.length_a   1.000
_cell.length_b   1.000
_cell.length_c   1.000
_cell.angle_alpha   90.00
_cell.angle_beta   90.00
_cell.angle_gamma   90.00
#
_symmetry.space_group_name_H-M   'P 1'
#
loop_
_entity.id
_entity.type
_entity.pdbx_description
1 polymer ?
#
loop_
_entity_poly.entity_id
_entity_poly.type
_entity_poly.pdbx_seq_one_letter_code
_entity_poly.pdbx_strand_id
1 'polypeptide(L)'
;MPGLFTSTAYQASDGVTKFQIKVQPETLELILNEITNDAPAGDATFDLSVSVGGSRRKYGLHARLVRLKFTGALPTGYAANQILTVPILQKAVYDGIKKNQTGTYLGVDVKVVGTTDEKAR
;
A
#
# COMPACT_ATOMS: atom_id res chain seq x y z
N MET A 1 -0.85 -16.32 -8.16
CA MET A 1 0.51 -16.32 -7.60
C MET A 1 0.98 -14.88 -7.54
N PRO A 2 1.41 -14.35 -6.39
CA PRO A 2 1.89 -12.97 -6.30
C PRO A 2 3.18 -12.78 -7.09
N GLY A 3 3.34 -11.62 -7.73
CA GLY A 3 4.47 -11.29 -8.61
C GLY A 3 5.79 -11.02 -7.87
N LEU A 4 6.89 -10.94 -8.64
CA LEU A 4 8.21 -10.52 -8.15
C LEU A 4 8.16 -9.10 -7.58
N PHE A 5 8.88 -8.85 -6.49
CA PHE A 5 8.97 -7.52 -5.89
C PHE A 5 9.70 -6.54 -6.82
N THR A 6 9.14 -5.35 -7.00
CA THR A 6 9.73 -4.22 -7.72
C THR A 6 10.08 -3.10 -6.74
N SER A 7 11.13 -2.35 -7.05
CA SER A 7 11.54 -1.18 -6.25
C SER A 7 10.86 0.07 -6.78
N THR A 8 10.20 0.83 -5.92
CA THR A 8 9.50 2.08 -6.25
C THR A 8 9.76 3.15 -5.19
N ALA A 9 9.32 4.38 -5.46
CA ALA A 9 9.37 5.46 -4.49
C ALA A 9 8.14 5.44 -3.56
N TYR A 10 8.33 5.87 -2.32
CA TYR A 10 7.31 6.07 -1.30
C TYR A 10 7.39 7.51 -0.80
N GLN A 11 6.26 8.21 -0.73
CA GLN A 11 6.18 9.59 -0.25
C GLN A 11 5.87 9.62 1.26
N ALA A 12 6.78 10.21 2.04
CA ALA A 12 6.66 10.39 3.47
C ALA A 12 5.53 11.35 3.87
N SER A 13 5.20 11.39 5.16
CA SER A 13 4.06 12.15 5.71
C SER A 13 4.19 13.67 5.56
N ASP A 14 5.40 14.17 5.29
CA ASP A 14 5.67 15.56 4.96
C ASP A 14 5.24 15.94 3.53
N GLY A 15 4.89 14.96 2.69
CA GLY A 15 4.49 15.18 1.30
C GLY A 15 5.64 15.58 0.37
N VAL A 16 6.89 15.61 0.85
CA VAL A 16 8.05 16.07 0.07
C VAL A 16 9.13 15.00 0.01
N THR A 17 9.41 14.34 1.13
CA THR A 17 10.48 13.36 1.23
C THR A 17 10.08 12.04 0.58
N LYS A 18 10.97 11.51 -0.27
CA LYS A 18 10.77 10.23 -0.94
C LYS A 18 11.80 9.21 -0.51
N PHE A 19 11.33 8.02 -0.19
CA PHE A 19 12.13 6.87 0.23
C PHE A 19 11.95 5.71 -0.75
N GLN A 20 12.92 4.81 -0.83
CA GLN A 20 12.75 3.59 -1.62
C GLN A 20 11.90 2.56 -0.85
N ILE A 21 10.95 1.92 -1.54
CA ILE A 21 10.17 0.81 -1.04
C ILE A 21 10.18 -0.34 -2.05
N LYS A 22 10.17 -1.58 -1.55
CA LYS A 22 9.94 -2.76 -2.39
C LYS A 22 8.51 -3.23 -2.22
N VAL A 23 7.74 -3.19 -3.30
CA VAL A 23 6.34 -3.61 -3.35
C VAL A 23 6.13 -4.66 -4.43
N GLN A 24 5.01 -5.37 -4.38
CA GLN A 24 4.62 -6.23 -5.50
C GLN A 24 3.94 -5.35 -6.56
N PRO A 25 4.05 -5.66 -7.86
CA PRO A 25 3.48 -4.84 -8.93
C PRO A 25 1.96 -4.70 -8.80
N GLU A 26 1.27 -5.74 -8.32
CA GLU A 26 -0.17 -5.71 -8.02
C GLU A 26 -0.58 -4.66 -6.97
N THR A 27 0.36 -4.20 -6.12
CA THR A 27 0.11 -3.10 -5.18
C THR A 27 -0.15 -1.77 -5.88
N LEU A 28 0.44 -1.58 -7.08
CA LEU A 28 0.23 -0.39 -7.91
C LEU A 28 -1.10 -0.44 -8.68
N GLU A 29 -1.66 -1.64 -8.86
CA GLU A 29 -2.95 -1.84 -9.53
C GLU A 29 -4.15 -1.65 -8.59
N LEU A 30 -3.90 -1.36 -7.30
CA LEU A 30 -4.96 -1.08 -6.34
C LEU A 30 -5.66 0.24 -6.72
N ILE A 31 -6.97 0.17 -6.93
CA ILE A 31 -7.82 1.35 -7.14
C ILE A 31 -8.79 1.45 -5.98
N LEU A 32 -8.75 2.57 -5.26
CA LEU A 32 -9.70 2.90 -4.21
C LEU A 32 -10.35 4.23 -4.57
N ASN A 33 -11.68 4.27 -4.64
CA ASN A 33 -12.42 5.51 -4.95
C ASN A 33 -12.03 6.14 -6.29
N GLU A 34 -11.80 5.32 -7.31
CA GLU A 34 -11.31 5.76 -8.64
C GLU A 34 -9.89 6.36 -8.62
N ILE A 35 -9.20 6.29 -7.47
CA ILE A 35 -7.82 6.75 -7.30
C ILE A 35 -6.90 5.52 -7.27
N THR A 36 -5.96 5.46 -8.21
CA THR A 36 -4.94 4.42 -8.27
C THR A 36 -3.84 4.66 -7.24
N ASN A 37 -3.38 3.60 -6.58
CA ASN A 37 -2.23 3.61 -5.68
C ASN A 37 -0.91 3.65 -6.47
N ASP A 38 -0.73 4.70 -7.25
CA ASP A 38 0.45 4.88 -8.11
C ASP A 38 1.66 5.35 -7.29
N ALA A 39 2.86 5.06 -7.81
CA ALA A 39 4.08 5.59 -7.24
C ALA A 39 4.12 7.13 -7.38
N PRO A 40 4.65 7.87 -6.39
CA PRO A 40 4.89 9.31 -6.54
C PRO A 40 5.86 9.55 -7.70
N ALA A 41 5.60 10.57 -8.52
CA ALA A 41 6.47 10.95 -9.62
C ALA A 41 7.87 11.36 -9.12
N GLY A 42 8.94 10.85 -9.73
CA GLY A 42 10.33 11.18 -9.42
C GLY A 42 11.03 10.22 -8.44
N ASP A 43 12.37 10.26 -8.45
CA ASP A 43 13.20 9.30 -7.73
C ASP A 43 13.18 9.51 -6.20
N ALA A 44 13.57 8.46 -5.47
CA ALA A 44 13.76 8.53 -4.03
C ALA A 44 14.87 9.53 -3.68
N THR A 45 14.57 10.42 -2.74
CA THR A 45 15.49 11.48 -2.28
C THR A 45 16.50 10.94 -1.26
N PHE A 46 16.14 9.88 -0.54
CA PHE A 46 16.99 9.24 0.45
C PHE A 46 17.05 7.73 0.24
N ASP A 47 18.23 7.17 0.50
CA ASP A 47 18.52 5.73 0.42
C ASP A 47 18.00 4.92 1.61
N LEU A 48 17.15 5.53 2.45
CA LEU A 48 16.50 4.82 3.54
C LEU A 48 15.35 3.97 2.98
N SER A 49 15.31 2.71 3.36
CA SER A 49 14.27 1.78 2.90
C SER A 49 13.03 1.83 3.78
N VAL A 50 11.85 1.86 3.15
CA VAL A 50 10.56 1.75 3.81
C VAL A 50 10.16 0.28 3.89
N SER A 51 9.58 -0.13 5.02
CA SER A 51 9.13 -1.50 5.23
C SER A 51 7.61 -1.60 5.38
N VAL A 52 7.01 -2.61 4.75
CA VAL A 52 5.58 -2.97 4.88
C VAL A 52 5.30 -3.70 6.20
N GLY A 53 6.31 -4.37 6.77
CA GLY A 53 6.21 -5.13 8.02
C GLY A 53 6.96 -4.47 9.17
N GLY A 54 6.30 -4.35 10.33
CA GLY A 54 6.88 -3.79 11.54
C GLY A 54 7.64 -4.80 12.40
N SER A 55 8.97 -4.73 12.44
CA SER A 55 9.78 -5.40 13.45
C SER A 55 10.42 -4.37 14.38
N ARG A 56 10.46 -4.67 15.69
CA ARG A 56 11.14 -3.83 16.70
C ARG A 56 12.66 -3.70 16.48
N ARG A 57 13.25 -4.47 15.56
CA ARG A 57 14.70 -4.58 15.33
C ARG A 57 15.20 -3.82 14.10
N LYS A 58 14.34 -3.11 13.36
CA LYS A 58 14.73 -2.38 12.15
C LYS A 58 14.48 -0.89 12.36
N TYR A 59 15.52 -0.08 12.15
CA TYR A 59 15.42 1.37 12.03
C TYR A 59 14.89 1.71 10.64
N GLY A 60 13.91 2.61 10.54
CA GLY A 60 13.35 3.01 9.26
C GLY A 60 11.91 3.51 9.33
N LEU A 61 11.37 3.81 8.16
CA LEU A 61 9.98 4.25 8.02
C LEU A 61 9.08 3.03 7.83
N HIS A 62 8.04 2.91 8.66
CA HIS A 62 6.94 1.99 8.39
C HIS A 62 5.94 2.67 7.47
N ALA A 63 5.69 2.06 6.31
CA ALA A 63 4.76 2.58 5.32
C ALA A 63 3.34 2.74 5.90
N ARG A 64 2.57 3.67 5.35
CA ARG A 64 1.11 3.69 5.50
C ARG A 64 0.53 2.41 4.94
N LEU A 65 -0.34 1.75 5.69
CA LEU A 65 -0.96 0.49 5.29
C LEU A 65 -2.47 0.61 5.24
N VAL A 66 -3.07 -0.06 4.27
CA VAL A 66 -4.51 -0.25 4.16
C VAL A 66 -4.80 -1.74 4.21
N ARG A 67 -5.81 -2.09 5.00
CA ARG A 67 -6.31 -3.45 5.16
C ARG A 67 -7.56 -3.64 4.34
N LEU A 68 -7.48 -4.53 3.36
CA LEU A 68 -8.53 -4.83 2.40
C LEU A 68 -9.11 -6.21 2.66
N LYS A 69 -10.39 -6.36 2.36
CA LYS A 69 -11.09 -7.65 2.32
C LYS A 69 -11.82 -7.78 0.99
N PHE A 70 -11.66 -8.90 0.31
CA PHE A 70 -12.42 -9.20 -0.91
C PHE A 70 -13.91 -9.30 -0.60
N THR A 71 -14.73 -8.64 -1.42
CA THR A 71 -16.19 -8.70 -1.40
C THR A 71 -16.77 -9.38 -2.64
N GLY A 72 -15.98 -9.49 -3.71
CA GLY A 72 -16.34 -10.21 -4.93
C GLY A 72 -15.79 -11.64 -5.01
N ALA A 73 -15.78 -12.21 -6.22
CA ALA A 73 -15.23 -13.52 -6.50
C ALA A 73 -13.72 -13.55 -6.19
N LEU A 74 -13.29 -14.49 -5.35
CA LEU A 74 -11.91 -14.58 -4.89
C LEU A 74 -10.95 -14.84 -6.06
N PRO A 75 -9.88 -14.03 -6.22
CA PRO A 75 -8.83 -14.31 -7.19
C PRO A 75 -8.06 -15.58 -6.82
N THR A 76 -7.55 -16.28 -7.84
CA THR A 76 -6.80 -17.54 -7.67
C THR A 76 -5.58 -17.36 -6.76
N GLY A 77 -5.55 -18.12 -5.65
CA GLY A 77 -4.46 -18.10 -4.67
C GLY A 77 -4.73 -17.25 -3.42
N TYR A 78 -5.91 -16.64 -3.31
CA TYR A 78 -6.34 -15.91 -2.11
C TYR A 78 -7.37 -16.71 -1.32
N ALA A 79 -7.25 -16.69 0.01
CA ALA A 79 -8.19 -17.39 0.89
C ALA A 79 -9.42 -16.54 1.19
N ALA A 80 -10.59 -17.18 1.25
CA ALA A 80 -11.83 -16.54 1.71
C ALA A 80 -11.63 -15.99 3.13
N ASN A 81 -11.97 -14.71 3.34
CA ASN A 81 -11.77 -13.95 4.59
C ASN A 81 -10.33 -13.54 4.94
N GLN A 82 -9.35 -13.72 4.06
CA GLN A 82 -8.02 -13.16 4.30
C GLN A 82 -8.08 -11.62 4.26
N ILE A 83 -7.45 -10.97 5.23
CA ILE A 83 -7.23 -9.52 5.23
C ILE A 83 -5.92 -9.27 4.50
N LEU A 84 -6.00 -8.63 3.35
CA LEU A 84 -4.83 -8.19 2.59
C LEU A 84 -4.32 -6.88 3.17
N THR A 85 -3.01 -6.77 3.40
CA THR A 85 -2.38 -5.53 3.88
C THR A 85 -1.54 -4.96 2.74
N VAL A 86 -1.94 -3.80 2.23
CA VAL A 86 -1.31 -3.16 1.07
C VAL A 86 -0.74 -1.79 1.49
N PRO A 87 0.53 -1.48 1.19
CA PRO A 87 1.08 -0.17 1.45
C PRO A 87 0.55 0.87 0.46
N ILE A 88 0.25 2.07 0.95
CA ILE A 88 -0.16 3.21 0.11
C ILE A 88 1.02 4.15 -0.08
N LEU A 89 1.40 4.39 -1.33
CA LEU A 89 2.67 5.05 -1.66
C LEU A 89 2.62 6.58 -1.56
N GLN A 90 1.44 7.16 -1.70
CA GLN A 90 1.24 8.61 -1.70
C GLN A 90 0.38 9.04 -0.51
N LYS A 91 0.72 10.19 0.07
CA LYS A 91 -0.04 10.72 1.22
C LYS A 91 -1.44 11.16 0.81
N ALA A 92 -1.56 11.84 -0.33
CA ALA A 92 -2.85 12.32 -0.83
C ALA A 92 -3.84 11.17 -1.09
N VAL A 93 -3.35 10.06 -1.64
CA VAL A 93 -4.15 8.83 -1.83
C VAL A 93 -4.61 8.29 -0.48
N TYR A 94 -3.71 8.19 0.51
CA TYR A 94 -4.03 7.71 1.85
C TYR A 94 -5.06 8.59 2.58
N ASP A 95 -4.88 9.91 2.54
CA ASP A 95 -5.78 10.88 3.19
C ASP A 95 -7.20 10.83 2.60
N GLY A 96 -7.34 10.41 1.33
CA GLY A 96 -8.62 10.19 0.68
C GLY A 96 -9.34 8.89 1.07
N ILE A 97 -8.65 7.96 1.75
CA ILE A 97 -9.18 6.63 2.07
C ILE A 97 -10.07 6.68 3.31
N LYS A 98 -11.28 6.14 3.18
CA LYS A 98 -12.27 6.04 4.25
C LYS A 98 -12.50 4.58 4.65
N LYS A 99 -12.87 4.36 5.92
CA LYS A 99 -13.32 3.05 6.38
C LYS A 99 -14.56 2.61 5.59
N ASN A 100 -14.65 1.32 5.28
CA ASN A 100 -15.72 0.71 4.46
C ASN A 100 -15.77 1.16 3.00
N GLN A 101 -14.80 1.95 2.53
CA GLN A 101 -14.71 2.33 1.13
C GLN A 101 -14.46 1.10 0.26
N THR A 102 -15.04 1.11 -0.93
CA THR A 102 -14.90 0.04 -1.92
C THR A 102 -13.93 0.45 -3.01
N GLY A 103 -13.37 -0.55 -3.67
CA GLY A 103 -12.51 -0.37 -4.83
C GLY A 103 -12.19 -1.71 -5.45
N THR A 104 -11.16 -1.76 -6.28
CA THR A 104 -10.76 -2.96 -7.00
C THR A 104 -9.30 -3.28 -6.74
N TYR A 105 -9.00 -4.56 -6.57
CA TYR A 105 -7.66 -5.11 -6.47
C TYR A 105 -7.57 -6.32 -7.39
N LEU A 106 -6.62 -6.33 -8.33
CA LEU A 106 -6.53 -7.35 -9.39
C LEU A 106 -7.85 -7.51 -10.18
N GLY A 107 -8.59 -6.41 -10.38
CA GLY A 107 -9.89 -6.41 -11.03
C GLY A 107 -11.04 -7.00 -10.21
N VAL A 108 -10.81 -7.34 -8.93
CA VAL A 108 -11.84 -7.88 -8.03
C VAL A 108 -12.25 -6.84 -7.00
N ASP A 109 -13.54 -6.77 -6.70
CA ASP A 109 -14.09 -5.87 -5.69
C ASP A 109 -13.54 -6.18 -4.29
N VAL A 110 -12.99 -5.13 -3.67
CA VAL A 110 -12.47 -5.12 -2.31
C VAL A 110 -13.10 -4.01 -1.48
N LYS A 111 -13.08 -4.20 -0.17
CA LYS A 111 -13.52 -3.22 0.83
C LYS A 111 -12.44 -2.94 1.85
N VAL A 112 -12.28 -1.67 2.21
CA VAL A 112 -11.38 -1.20 3.25
C VAL A 112 -11.93 -1.54 4.63
N VAL A 113 -11.20 -2.35 5.39
CA VAL A 113 -11.56 -2.78 6.74
C VAL A 113 -10.81 -1.97 7.81
N GLY A 114 -9.64 -1.45 7.49
CA GLY A 114 -8.89 -0.57 8.38
C GLY A 114 -7.69 0.07 7.71
N THR A 115 -7.13 1.08 8.36
CA THR A 115 -5.94 1.79 7.92
C THR A 115 -4.93 1.85 9.07
N THR A 116 -3.66 1.98 8.75
CA THR A 116 -2.58 2.21 9.72
C THR A 116 -1.72 3.32 9.17
N ASP A 117 -1.53 4.36 9.97
CA ASP A 117 -0.74 5.52 9.57
C ASP A 117 0.76 5.20 9.57
N GLU A 118 1.52 6.05 8.90
CA GLU A 118 2.97 6.00 8.87
C GLU A 118 3.55 6.03 10.29
N LYS A 119 4.58 5.23 10.53
CA LYS A 119 5.31 5.29 11.80
C LYS A 119 6.81 5.40 11.52
N ALA A 120 7.38 6.54 11.84
CA ALA A 120 8.83 6.69 11.95
C ALA A 120 9.29 6.00 13.24
N ARG A 121 10.33 5.16 13.17
CA ARG A 121 10.88 4.46 14.33
C ARG A 121 12.40 4.37 14.33
#